data_AF-A0A8T5IHR8-F1
#
_entry.id   AF-A0A8T5IHR8-F1
#
_cell.length_a   1.000
_cell.length_b   1.000
_cell.length_c   1.000
_cell.angle_alpha   90.00
_cell.angle_beta   90.00
_cell.angle_gamma   90.00
#
_symmetry.space_group_name_H-M   'P 1'
#
loop_
_entity.id
_entity.type
_entity.pdbx_description
1 polymer ?
#
loop_
_entity_poly.entity_id
_entity_poly.type
_entity_poly.pdbx_seq_one_letter_code
_entity_poly.pdbx_strand_id
1 'polypeptide(L)'
;MPVGVDQDPHLRLTRGIAAKTNWFNVKPAKNGGLVIGLSVQDENAEMLGQNDRQKKNQVFANICAELTDLGFADFLSNPKHGSVHIPSATIKDRANIKMRLLALERKMGGMGLLQPSSTYHRFAVGLTGDKMSSSKPKTTIFLNDSPELIEKKIKRAFSGGQATLEEHRRLGGDPEKDVAFQYMMFFFEDDDDFLRDTAASYRAGTILAGEMKQLCVDRALEWMNEHAELKAQNAHLVNDFLAPDAL
;
A
#
# COMPACT_ATOMS: atom_id res chain seq x y z
N MET A 1 1.08 -3.87 -1.20
CA MET A 1 2.47 -3.50 -0.84
C MET A 1 2.48 -2.05 -0.36
N PRO A 2 3.00 -1.76 0.84
CA PRO A 2 3.28 -0.39 1.26
C PRO A 2 4.44 0.14 0.41
N VAL A 3 4.23 1.26 -0.27
CA VAL A 3 5.18 1.80 -1.24
C VAL A 3 5.43 3.28 -1.00
N GLY A 4 6.71 3.64 -0.97
CA GLY A 4 7.14 5.04 -0.94
C GLY A 4 6.79 5.76 -2.23
N VAL A 5 6.54 7.07 -2.18
CA VAL A 5 6.21 7.85 -3.40
C VAL A 5 7.32 7.73 -4.46
N ASP A 6 8.57 7.64 -4.03
CA ASP A 6 9.77 7.44 -4.87
C ASP A 6 9.81 6.06 -5.56
N GLN A 7 9.09 5.07 -5.03
CA GLN A 7 9.01 3.72 -5.58
C GLN A 7 7.84 3.54 -6.56
N ASP A 8 6.97 4.55 -6.73
CA ASP A 8 5.83 4.50 -7.65
C ASP A 8 6.18 4.12 -9.10
N PRO A 9 7.28 4.62 -9.71
CA PRO A 9 7.67 4.21 -11.06
C PRO A 9 7.88 2.69 -11.20
N HIS A 10 8.45 2.05 -10.16
CA HIS A 10 8.67 0.61 -10.15
C HIS A 10 7.35 -0.15 -10.13
N LEU A 11 6.39 0.28 -9.30
CA LEU A 11 5.07 -0.33 -9.29
C LEU A 11 4.31 -0.16 -10.62
N ARG A 12 4.41 1.01 -11.24
CA ARG A 12 3.79 1.24 -12.56
C ARG A 12 4.40 0.31 -13.60
N LEU A 13 5.72 0.15 -13.59
CA LEU A 13 6.43 -0.80 -14.46
C LEU A 13 5.93 -2.23 -14.21
N THR A 14 5.91 -2.69 -12.96
CA THR A 14 5.44 -4.05 -12.60
C THR A 14 3.99 -4.28 -13.03
N ARG A 15 3.09 -3.31 -12.81
CA ARG A 15 1.70 -3.39 -13.27
C ARG A 15 1.58 -3.42 -14.79
N GLY A 16 2.45 -2.68 -15.49
CA GLY A 16 2.51 -2.67 -16.94
C GLY A 16 2.98 -4.01 -17.49
N ILE A 17 4.03 -4.59 -16.91
CA ILE A 17 4.55 -5.91 -17.26
C ILE A 17 3.47 -6.96 -17.04
N ALA A 18 2.90 -7.06 -15.83
CA ALA A 18 1.85 -8.03 -15.53
C ALA A 18 0.62 -7.88 -16.44
N ALA A 19 0.23 -6.65 -16.80
CA ALA A 19 -0.89 -6.45 -17.73
C ALA A 19 -0.57 -6.91 -19.15
N LYS A 20 0.66 -6.67 -19.63
CA LYS A 20 1.09 -7.04 -20.99
C LYS A 20 1.31 -8.55 -21.14
N THR A 21 1.68 -9.25 -20.08
CA THR A 21 1.86 -10.71 -20.12
C THR A 21 0.54 -11.47 -20.18
N ASN A 22 -0.57 -10.87 -19.75
CA ASN A 22 -1.86 -11.57 -19.64
C ASN A 22 -2.47 -11.89 -21.02
N TRP A 23 -2.84 -13.15 -21.20
CA TRP A 23 -3.43 -13.67 -22.44
C TRP A 23 -4.90 -13.28 -22.56
N PHE A 24 -5.60 -13.12 -21.44
CA PHE A 24 -7.01 -12.77 -21.38
C PHE A 24 -7.24 -11.45 -20.66
N ASN A 25 -7.88 -10.48 -21.32
CA ASN A 25 -8.05 -9.13 -20.82
C ASN A 25 -9.53 -8.76 -20.67
N VAL A 26 -9.96 -8.52 -19.43
CA VAL A 26 -11.35 -8.16 -19.09
C VAL A 26 -11.54 -6.65 -19.10
N LYS A 27 -12.44 -6.16 -19.97
CA LYS A 27 -12.76 -4.74 -20.14
C LYS A 27 -14.28 -4.51 -20.10
N PRO A 28 -14.76 -3.34 -19.66
CA PRO A 28 -16.16 -2.97 -19.83
C PRO A 28 -16.57 -2.96 -21.31
N ALA A 29 -17.73 -3.50 -21.64
CA ALA A 29 -18.29 -3.43 -22.98
C ALA A 29 -19.08 -2.13 -23.19
N LYS A 30 -19.13 -1.63 -24.43
CA LYS A 30 -19.83 -0.37 -24.77
C LYS A 30 -21.35 -0.43 -24.54
N ASN A 31 -21.94 -1.62 -24.67
CA ASN A 31 -23.39 -1.83 -24.60
C ASN A 31 -23.82 -2.51 -23.29
N GLY A 32 -23.04 -2.35 -22.22
CA GLY A 32 -23.23 -3.09 -20.96
C GLY A 32 -22.58 -4.48 -21.01
N GLY A 33 -22.33 -5.05 -19.83
CA GLY A 33 -21.58 -6.30 -19.71
C GLY A 33 -20.07 -6.10 -19.62
N LEU A 34 -19.35 -7.22 -19.64
CA LEU A 34 -17.89 -7.28 -19.75
C LEU A 34 -17.47 -8.02 -21.01
N VAL A 35 -16.36 -7.60 -21.63
CA VAL A 35 -15.73 -8.28 -22.76
C VAL A 35 -14.36 -8.80 -22.36
N ILE A 36 -14.09 -10.05 -22.70
CA ILE A 36 -12.78 -10.69 -22.59
C ILE A 36 -12.14 -10.65 -23.97
N GLY A 37 -10.98 -10.00 -24.09
CA GLY A 37 -10.16 -10.01 -25.29
C GLY A 37 -8.96 -10.94 -25.15
N LEU A 38 -8.67 -11.69 -26.21
CA LEU A 38 -7.44 -12.47 -26.35
C LEU A 38 -6.28 -11.55 -26.76
N SER A 39 -5.15 -11.69 -26.06
CA SER A 39 -3.89 -11.02 -26.39
C SER A 39 -2.93 -12.05 -26.98
N VAL A 40 -2.89 -12.10 -28.31
CA VAL A 40 -2.01 -13.00 -29.06
C VAL A 40 -0.64 -12.34 -29.23
N GLN A 41 0.40 -13.09 -28.86
CA GLN A 41 1.81 -12.73 -28.86
C GLN A 41 2.59 -13.91 -29.46
N ASP A 42 3.80 -13.68 -29.96
CA ASP A 42 4.58 -14.73 -30.65
C ASP A 42 4.76 -15.99 -29.79
N GLU A 43 4.96 -15.82 -28.48
CA GLU A 43 5.18 -16.91 -27.51
C GLU A 43 3.91 -17.73 -27.20
N ASN A 44 2.71 -17.15 -27.35
CA ASN A 44 1.44 -17.81 -27.03
C ASN A 44 0.57 -18.08 -28.27
N ALA A 45 1.05 -17.69 -29.45
CA ALA A 45 0.37 -17.78 -30.74
C ALA A 45 -0.18 -19.17 -31.02
N GLU A 46 0.65 -20.20 -30.83
CA GLU A 46 0.27 -21.59 -31.05
C GLU A 46 -0.80 -22.06 -30.06
N MET A 47 -0.62 -21.73 -28.77
CA MET A 47 -1.55 -22.10 -27.70
C MET A 47 -2.92 -21.43 -27.86
N LEU A 48 -2.95 -20.20 -28.40
CA LEU A 48 -4.19 -19.46 -28.68
C LEU A 48 -4.78 -19.74 -30.07
N GLY A 49 -4.16 -20.63 -30.85
CA GLY A 49 -4.68 -21.06 -32.16
C GLY A 49 -4.57 -20.00 -33.26
N GLN A 50 -3.50 -19.19 -33.26
CA GLN A 50 -3.15 -18.32 -34.39
C GLN A 50 -2.82 -19.22 -35.60
N ASN A 51 -3.82 -19.41 -36.48
CA ASN A 51 -3.83 -20.33 -37.64
C ASN A 51 -4.42 -21.73 -37.40
N ASP A 52 -4.89 -22.04 -36.19
CA ASP A 52 -5.61 -23.28 -35.89
C ASP A 52 -7.00 -22.96 -35.33
N ARG A 53 -8.01 -23.11 -36.19
CA ARG A 53 -9.41 -22.82 -35.83
C ARG A 53 -9.95 -23.77 -34.76
N GLN A 54 -9.49 -25.02 -34.73
CA GLN A 54 -9.95 -26.00 -33.74
C GLN A 54 -9.39 -25.66 -32.36
N LYS A 55 -8.07 -25.43 -32.25
CA LYS A 55 -7.45 -24.96 -31.00
C LYS A 55 -8.07 -23.66 -30.52
N LYS A 56 -8.27 -22.69 -31.43
CA LYS A 56 -8.91 -21.43 -31.07
C LYS A 56 -10.31 -21.65 -30.49
N ASN A 57 -11.16 -22.42 -31.17
CA ASN A 57 -12.50 -22.74 -30.65
C ASN A 57 -12.44 -23.44 -29.28
N GLN A 58 -11.45 -24.31 -29.05
CA GLN A 58 -11.25 -24.96 -27.75
C GLN A 58 -10.90 -23.95 -26.66
N VAL A 59 -10.04 -22.96 -26.93
CA VAL A 59 -9.73 -21.89 -25.98
C VAL A 59 -10.99 -21.11 -25.60
N PHE A 60 -11.82 -20.76 -26.58
CA PHE A 60 -13.10 -20.10 -26.33
C PHE A 60 -14.06 -20.96 -25.50
N ALA A 61 -14.13 -22.26 -25.77
CA ALA A 61 -14.92 -23.20 -24.98
C ALA A 61 -14.42 -23.28 -23.53
N ASN A 62 -13.11 -23.33 -23.32
CA ASN A 62 -12.50 -23.34 -21.99
C ASN A 62 -12.80 -22.05 -21.21
N ILE A 63 -12.73 -20.89 -21.88
CA ILE A 63 -13.14 -19.61 -21.27
C ILE A 63 -14.61 -19.68 -20.84
N CYS A 64 -15.51 -20.11 -21.71
CA CYS A 64 -16.94 -20.19 -21.38
C CYS A 64 -17.21 -21.18 -20.24
N ALA A 65 -16.50 -22.31 -20.19
CA ALA A 65 -16.61 -23.29 -19.11
C ALA A 65 -16.21 -22.68 -17.75
N GLU A 66 -15.05 -22.01 -17.69
CA GLU A 66 -14.56 -21.34 -16.46
C GLU A 66 -15.51 -20.22 -15.98
N LEU A 67 -16.24 -19.58 -16.90
CA LEU A 67 -17.24 -18.56 -16.56
C LEU A 67 -18.60 -19.17 -16.18
N THR A 68 -18.94 -20.33 -16.73
CA THR A 68 -20.15 -21.08 -16.35
C THR A 68 -20.06 -21.53 -14.90
N ASP A 69 -18.87 -21.96 -14.47
CA ASP A 69 -18.59 -22.26 -13.06
C ASP A 69 -18.78 -21.05 -12.13
N LEU A 70 -18.65 -19.82 -12.65
CA LEU A 70 -18.95 -18.59 -11.92
C LEU A 70 -20.44 -18.18 -11.95
N GLY A 71 -21.28 -18.94 -12.66
CA GLY A 71 -22.72 -18.69 -12.77
C GLY A 71 -23.16 -17.86 -13.99
N PHE A 72 -22.28 -17.62 -14.97
CA PHE A 72 -22.66 -16.95 -16.21
C PHE A 72 -23.14 -17.98 -17.26
N ALA A 73 -24.20 -17.66 -18.00
CA ALA A 73 -24.73 -18.53 -19.05
C ALA A 73 -24.74 -17.86 -20.44
N ASP A 74 -24.88 -16.54 -20.49
CA ASP A 74 -25.00 -15.79 -21.73
C ASP A 74 -23.62 -15.35 -22.25
N PHE A 75 -23.13 -16.05 -23.28
CA PHE A 75 -21.85 -15.75 -23.91
C PHE A 75 -22.02 -15.41 -25.39
N LEU A 76 -21.54 -14.24 -25.79
CA LEU A 76 -21.45 -13.82 -27.19
C LEU A 76 -19.98 -13.91 -27.64
N SER A 77 -19.59 -15.09 -28.10
CA SER A 77 -18.24 -15.38 -28.57
C SER A 77 -18.03 -14.90 -30.02
N ASN A 78 -16.97 -14.15 -30.25
CA ASN A 78 -16.52 -13.71 -31.57
C ASN A 78 -15.07 -14.17 -31.83
N PRO A 79 -14.88 -15.42 -32.30
CA PRO A 79 -13.55 -15.97 -32.57
C PRO A 79 -12.76 -15.19 -33.62
N LYS A 80 -13.42 -14.57 -34.60
CA LYS A 80 -12.74 -13.75 -35.63
C LYS A 80 -12.03 -12.55 -35.01
N HIS A 81 -12.68 -11.90 -34.06
CA HIS A 81 -12.14 -10.73 -33.35
C HIS A 81 -11.48 -11.06 -32.01
N GLY A 82 -11.33 -12.35 -31.67
CA GLY A 82 -10.63 -12.75 -30.46
C GLY A 82 -11.32 -12.30 -29.16
N SER A 83 -12.66 -12.26 -29.12
CA SER A 83 -13.37 -11.71 -27.95
C SER A 83 -14.59 -12.53 -27.52
N VAL A 84 -14.84 -12.56 -26.21
CA VAL A 84 -16.06 -13.13 -25.59
C VAL A 84 -16.76 -12.02 -24.83
N HIS A 85 -18.00 -11.70 -25.19
CA HIS A 85 -18.83 -10.74 -24.46
C HIS A 85 -19.76 -11.48 -23.50
N ILE A 86 -19.87 -10.98 -22.28
CA ILE A 86 -20.70 -11.49 -21.19
C ILE A 86 -21.70 -10.37 -20.83
N PRO A 87 -22.90 -10.35 -21.44
CA PRO A 87 -23.85 -9.25 -21.27
C PRO A 87 -24.34 -9.08 -19.83
N SER A 88 -24.49 -10.19 -19.10
CA SER A 88 -24.98 -10.21 -17.72
C SER A 88 -23.95 -9.80 -16.67
N ALA A 89 -22.66 -9.72 -17.03
CA ALA A 89 -21.60 -9.39 -16.07
C ALA A 89 -21.53 -7.90 -15.76
N THR A 90 -21.37 -7.56 -14.48
CA THR A 90 -21.21 -6.19 -14.00
C THR A 90 -19.75 -5.86 -13.71
N ILE A 91 -19.46 -4.59 -13.40
CA ILE A 91 -18.12 -4.16 -13.00
C ILE A 91 -17.62 -4.90 -11.74
N LYS A 92 -18.54 -5.29 -10.84
CA LYS A 92 -18.19 -6.02 -9.60
C LYS A 92 -17.65 -7.42 -9.89
N ASP A 93 -18.12 -8.05 -10.97
CA ASP A 93 -17.73 -9.39 -11.37
C ASP A 93 -16.34 -9.46 -12.00
N ARG A 94 -15.81 -8.31 -12.44
CA ARG A 94 -14.54 -8.20 -13.15
C ARG A 94 -13.38 -8.83 -12.38
N ALA A 95 -13.33 -8.67 -11.07
CA ALA A 95 -12.25 -9.20 -10.25
C ALA A 95 -12.28 -10.74 -10.22
N ASN A 96 -13.46 -11.33 -10.00
CA ASN A 96 -13.66 -12.78 -9.96
C ASN A 96 -13.38 -13.42 -11.33
N ILE A 97 -13.91 -12.82 -12.40
CA ILE A 97 -13.66 -13.26 -13.78
C ILE A 97 -12.17 -13.19 -14.09
N LYS A 98 -11.49 -12.08 -13.76
CA LYS A 98 -10.05 -11.93 -13.98
C LYS A 98 -9.27 -13.03 -13.25
N MET A 99 -9.61 -13.33 -11.99
CA MET A 99 -8.94 -14.38 -11.23
C MET A 99 -9.07 -15.78 -11.87
N ARG A 100 -10.26 -16.13 -12.37
CA ARG A 100 -10.45 -17.40 -13.10
C ARG A 100 -9.67 -17.46 -14.40
N LEU A 101 -9.66 -16.37 -15.17
CA LEU A 101 -8.91 -16.31 -16.41
C LEU A 101 -7.39 -16.39 -16.20
N LEU A 102 -6.85 -15.75 -15.16
CA LEU A 102 -5.44 -15.89 -14.82
C LEU A 102 -5.09 -17.32 -14.39
N ALA A 103 -6.02 -18.03 -13.72
CA ALA A 103 -5.84 -19.45 -13.41
C ALA A 103 -5.87 -20.32 -14.66
N LEU A 104 -6.80 -20.07 -15.58
CA LEU A 104 -6.85 -20.74 -16.88
C LEU A 104 -5.56 -20.51 -17.68
N GLU A 105 -5.06 -19.28 -17.70
CA GLU A 105 -3.80 -18.93 -18.36
C GLU A 105 -2.63 -19.76 -17.81
N ARG A 106 -2.52 -19.91 -16.48
CA ARG A 106 -1.50 -20.78 -15.87
C ARG A 106 -1.66 -22.25 -16.25
N LYS A 107 -2.89 -22.77 -16.30
CA LYS A 107 -3.16 -24.15 -16.77
C LYS A 107 -2.72 -24.35 -18.23
N MET A 108 -2.74 -23.30 -19.05
CA MET A 108 -2.33 -23.32 -20.45
C MET A 108 -0.83 -23.03 -20.65
N GLY A 109 -0.06 -22.84 -19.57
CA GLY A 109 1.39 -22.58 -19.62
C GLY A 109 1.80 -21.10 -19.62
N GLY A 110 0.85 -20.17 -19.51
CA GLY A 110 1.14 -18.74 -19.32
C GLY A 110 1.45 -18.38 -17.86
N MET A 111 1.93 -17.15 -17.64
CA MET A 111 2.29 -16.71 -16.28
C MET A 111 1.06 -16.41 -15.41
N GLY A 112 -0.03 -15.89 -16.00
CA GLY A 112 -1.27 -15.55 -15.30
C GLY A 112 -1.04 -14.59 -14.15
N LEU A 113 -0.32 -13.49 -14.39
CA LEU A 113 0.09 -12.54 -13.36
C LEU A 113 -1.03 -11.56 -12.99
N LEU A 114 -1.29 -11.45 -11.69
CA LEU A 114 -2.14 -10.39 -11.17
C LEU A 114 -1.31 -9.13 -10.95
N GLN A 115 -1.83 -7.99 -11.42
CA GLN A 115 -1.23 -6.70 -11.16
C GLN A 115 -1.21 -6.42 -9.65
N PRO A 116 -0.08 -5.97 -9.08
CA PRO A 116 0.01 -5.75 -7.65
C PRO A 116 -0.79 -4.53 -7.20
N SER A 117 -1.48 -4.67 -6.09
CA SER A 117 -2.09 -3.57 -5.34
C SER A 117 -1.05 -2.88 -4.46
N SER A 118 -1.20 -1.56 -4.29
CA SER A 118 -0.32 -0.78 -3.42
C SER A 118 -1.07 0.18 -2.53
N THR A 119 -0.47 0.43 -1.37
CA THR A 119 -0.87 1.47 -0.42
C THR A 119 0.28 2.46 -0.32
N TYR A 120 -0.03 3.75 -0.45
CA TYR A 120 0.95 4.81 -0.33
C TYR A 120 0.76 5.47 1.03
N HIS A 121 1.84 5.60 1.78
CA HIS A 121 1.86 6.27 3.06
C HIS A 121 2.74 7.52 2.96
N ARG A 122 2.38 8.55 3.73
CA ARG A 122 3.28 9.68 3.91
C ARG A 122 4.47 9.20 4.76
N PHE A 123 5.66 9.63 4.38
CA PHE A 123 6.84 9.35 5.19
C PHE A 123 6.77 10.17 6.47
N ALA A 124 7.17 9.56 7.59
CA ALA A 124 7.45 10.31 8.79
C ALA A 124 8.59 11.31 8.51
N VAL A 125 8.39 12.54 8.96
CA VAL A 125 9.43 13.55 8.95
C VAL A 125 10.54 13.14 9.90
N GLY A 126 11.77 13.54 9.61
CA GLY A 126 12.88 13.46 10.54
C GLY A 126 12.77 14.58 11.58
N LEU A 127 13.49 14.41 12.69
CA LEU A 127 13.45 15.34 13.82
C LEU A 127 13.82 16.79 13.46
N THR A 128 14.58 16.99 12.38
CA THR A 128 14.98 18.33 11.91
C THR A 128 14.01 18.95 10.90
N GLY A 129 12.92 18.27 10.55
CA GLY A 129 11.96 18.69 9.51
C GLY A 129 12.25 18.13 8.11
N ASP A 130 13.43 17.55 7.89
CA ASP A 130 13.84 16.90 6.64
C ASP A 130 13.51 15.38 6.65
N LYS A 131 13.94 14.63 5.63
CA LYS A 131 13.77 13.17 5.57
C LYS A 131 14.51 12.47 6.73
N MET A 132 13.83 11.57 7.42
CA MET A 132 14.42 10.66 8.40
C MET A 132 15.50 9.77 7.74
N SER A 133 16.65 9.61 8.39
CA SER A 133 17.77 8.85 7.84
C SER A 133 18.57 8.13 8.92
N SER A 134 18.81 6.83 8.70
CA SER A 134 19.65 6.02 9.58
C SER A 134 21.12 6.47 9.57
N SER A 135 21.60 7.01 8.44
CA SER A 135 22.97 7.54 8.33
C SER A 135 23.15 8.90 9.00
N LYS A 136 22.06 9.57 9.42
CA LYS A 136 22.07 10.80 10.21
C LYS A 136 21.38 10.56 11.56
N PRO A 137 22.07 10.00 12.57
CA PRO A 137 21.47 9.61 13.86
C PRO A 137 20.72 10.72 14.61
N LYS A 138 21.02 12.00 14.33
CA LYS A 138 20.34 13.15 14.92
C LYS A 138 18.93 13.40 14.35
N THR A 139 18.62 12.81 13.20
CA THR A 139 17.34 13.00 12.49
C THR A 139 16.30 11.92 12.82
N THR A 140 16.69 10.90 13.59
CA THR A 140 15.92 9.66 13.75
C THR A 140 15.93 9.21 15.21
N ILE A 141 14.80 8.72 15.70
CA ILE A 141 14.71 7.97 16.96
C ILE A 141 14.83 6.49 16.62
N PHE A 142 15.79 5.79 17.20
CA PHE A 142 15.95 4.35 17.04
C PHE A 142 15.21 3.61 18.14
N LEU A 143 14.70 2.42 17.82
CA LEU A 143 13.96 1.57 18.76
C LEU A 143 14.80 1.06 19.95
N ASN A 144 16.12 1.29 19.94
CA ASN A 144 17.05 0.95 21.00
C ASN A 144 17.73 2.18 21.62
N ASP A 145 17.26 3.39 21.33
CA ASP A 145 17.72 4.59 22.01
C ASP A 145 17.34 4.54 23.50
N SER A 146 18.18 5.10 24.37
CA SER A 146 17.85 5.24 25.79
C SER A 146 16.78 6.32 26.03
N PRO A 147 16.03 6.27 27.14
CA PRO A 147 15.03 7.28 27.48
C PRO A 147 15.58 8.72 27.43
N GLU A 148 16.79 8.94 27.96
CA GLU A 148 17.43 10.26 28.00
C GLU A 148 17.81 10.74 26.59
N LEU A 149 18.19 9.81 25.71
CA LEU A 149 18.54 10.14 24.34
C LEU A 149 17.28 10.48 23.53
N ILE A 150 16.19 9.74 23.73
CA ILE A 150 14.87 9.99 23.11
C ILE A 150 14.38 11.38 23.52
N GLU A 151 14.38 11.67 24.83
CA GLU A 151 13.99 12.98 25.36
C GLU A 151 14.81 14.10 24.74
N LYS A 152 16.13 13.96 24.72
CA LYS A 152 17.05 14.96 24.15
C LYS A 152 16.81 15.16 22.66
N LYS A 153 16.48 14.11 21.92
CA LYS A 153 16.17 14.14 20.49
C LYS A 153 14.86 14.89 20.22
N ILE A 154 13.78 14.53 20.93
CA ILE A 154 12.47 15.19 20.81
C ILE A 154 12.54 16.66 21.23
N LYS A 155 13.22 16.98 22.34
CA LYS A 155 13.38 18.37 22.80
C LYS A 155 14.11 19.25 21.77
N ARG A 156 14.99 18.67 20.96
CA ARG A 156 15.71 19.34 19.86
C ARG A 156 14.98 19.32 18.52
N ALA A 157 13.84 18.65 18.42
CA ALA A 157 13.10 18.55 17.17
C ALA A 157 12.60 19.92 16.69
N PHE A 158 12.43 20.04 15.38
CA PHE A 158 11.85 21.23 14.75
C PHE A 158 10.44 21.47 15.26
N SER A 159 10.12 22.73 15.53
CA SER A 159 8.82 23.14 16.08
C SER A 159 8.08 24.04 15.10
N GLY A 160 6.77 23.89 15.05
CA GLY A 160 5.85 24.77 14.34
C GLY A 160 5.41 25.99 15.15
N GLY A 161 6.05 26.27 16.28
CA GLY A 161 5.76 27.43 17.12
C GLY A 161 6.31 28.76 16.58
N GLN A 162 6.03 29.86 17.29
CA GLN A 162 6.52 31.19 16.93
C GLN A 162 7.89 31.48 17.56
N ALA A 163 8.55 32.55 17.12
CA ALA A 163 9.87 32.93 17.61
C ALA A 163 9.86 33.33 19.09
N THR A 164 8.80 34.01 19.53
CA THR A 164 8.64 34.45 20.92
C THR A 164 7.40 33.83 21.58
N LEU A 165 7.42 33.75 22.92
CA LEU A 165 6.31 33.24 23.71
C LEU A 165 5.05 34.11 23.53
N GLU A 166 5.21 35.43 23.49
CA GLU A 166 4.11 36.38 23.30
C GLU A 166 3.44 36.21 21.93
N GLU A 167 4.24 36.10 20.86
CA GLU A 167 3.72 35.81 19.52
C GLU A 167 3.03 34.46 19.46
N HIS A 168 3.59 33.44 20.12
CA HIS A 168 2.98 32.12 20.14
C HIS A 168 1.63 32.11 20.87
N ARG A 169 1.53 32.81 22.00
CA ARG A 169 0.26 32.99 22.72
C ARG A 169 -0.77 33.75 21.89
N ARG A 170 -0.34 34.69 21.04
CA ARG A 170 -1.22 35.54 20.22
C ARG A 170 -1.63 34.90 18.89
N LEU A 171 -0.70 34.24 18.21
CA LEU A 171 -0.86 33.73 16.84
C LEU A 171 -0.98 32.19 16.78
N GLY A 172 -0.65 31.50 17.86
CA GLY A 172 -0.62 30.04 17.92
C GLY A 172 0.57 29.40 17.22
N GLY A 173 0.64 28.08 17.34
CA GLY A 173 1.55 27.22 16.57
C GLY A 173 0.86 26.50 15.43
N ASP A 174 1.67 25.94 14.54
CA ASP A 174 1.24 25.13 13.39
C ASP A 174 1.54 23.63 13.65
N PRO A 175 0.54 22.81 14.05
CA PRO A 175 0.74 21.38 14.29
C PRO A 175 1.21 20.62 13.05
N GLU A 176 0.88 21.08 11.84
CA GLU A 176 1.25 20.40 10.59
C GLU A 176 2.75 20.53 10.28
N LYS A 177 3.42 21.50 10.90
CA LYS A 177 4.87 21.70 10.80
C LYS A 177 5.62 21.29 12.07
N ASP A 178 4.91 21.09 13.18
CA ASP A 178 5.52 20.70 14.44
C ASP A 178 5.88 19.21 14.44
N VAL A 179 7.15 18.90 14.55
CA VAL A 179 7.63 17.52 14.44
C VAL A 179 7.21 16.69 15.66
N ALA A 180 7.12 17.28 16.85
CA ALA A 180 6.68 16.56 18.04
C ALA A 180 5.21 16.14 17.90
N PHE A 181 4.35 17.05 17.42
CA PHE A 181 2.96 16.72 17.12
C PHE A 181 2.84 15.63 16.04
N GLN A 182 3.59 15.75 14.94
CA GLN A 182 3.59 14.74 13.89
C GLN A 182 4.03 13.37 14.39
N TYR A 183 5.06 13.29 15.25
CA TYR A 183 5.51 12.01 15.80
C TYR A 183 4.46 11.36 16.71
N MET A 184 3.75 12.14 17.53
CA MET A 184 2.62 11.61 18.30
C MET A 184 1.57 11.02 17.35
N MET A 185 1.12 11.80 16.36
CA MET A 185 0.13 11.38 15.37
C MET A 185 0.55 10.12 14.57
N PHE A 186 1.84 9.97 14.25
CA PHE A 186 2.33 8.85 13.45
C PHE A 186 2.61 7.59 14.25
N PHE A 187 3.03 7.71 15.51
CA PHE A 187 3.66 6.60 16.24
C PHE A 187 3.20 6.40 17.67
N PHE A 188 3.06 7.48 18.45
CA PHE A 188 3.04 7.38 19.91
C PHE A 188 1.67 7.61 20.54
N GLU A 189 0.66 7.98 19.75
CA GLU A 189 -0.68 8.26 20.23
C GLU A 189 -1.71 7.72 19.23
N ASP A 190 -2.67 6.97 19.73
CA ASP A 190 -3.75 6.34 18.97
C ASP A 190 -5.12 6.96 19.24
N ASP A 191 -5.26 7.81 20.26
CA ASP A 191 -6.48 8.58 20.52
C ASP A 191 -6.59 9.82 19.61
N ASP A 192 -7.44 9.69 18.59
CA ASP A 192 -7.77 10.77 17.65
C ASP A 192 -8.37 12.01 18.33
N ASP A 193 -9.10 11.86 19.44
CA ASP A 193 -9.69 13.00 20.17
C ASP A 193 -8.59 13.76 20.93
N PHE A 194 -7.68 13.05 21.59
CA PHE A 194 -6.51 13.66 22.24
C PHE A 194 -5.64 14.44 21.23
N LEU A 195 -5.36 13.85 20.06
CA LEU A 195 -4.59 14.51 19.00
C LEU A 195 -5.31 15.76 18.49
N ARG A 196 -6.64 15.70 18.33
CA ARG A 196 -7.45 16.84 17.87
C ARG A 196 -7.44 17.99 18.87
N ASP A 197 -7.61 17.69 20.15
CA ASP A 197 -7.63 18.70 21.22
C ASP A 197 -6.25 19.32 21.43
N THR A 198 -5.19 18.51 21.35
CA THR A 198 -3.81 18.98 21.39
C THR A 198 -3.50 19.90 20.21
N ALA A 199 -3.93 19.53 19.00
CA ALA A 199 -3.76 20.36 17.81
C ALA A 199 -4.53 21.69 17.91
N ALA A 200 -5.77 21.66 18.40
CA ALA A 200 -6.59 22.86 18.61
C ALA A 200 -5.95 23.78 19.66
N SER A 201 -5.48 23.23 20.77
CA SER A 201 -4.85 23.98 21.86
C SER A 201 -3.52 24.60 21.43
N TYR A 202 -2.76 23.93 20.56
CA TYR A 202 -1.52 24.47 19.98
C TYR A 202 -1.80 25.59 18.99
N ARG A 203 -2.81 25.43 18.11
CA ARG A 203 -3.27 26.51 17.21
C ARG A 203 -3.83 27.72 17.96
N ALA A 204 -4.40 27.50 19.14
CA ALA A 204 -4.86 28.57 20.01
C ALA A 204 -3.74 29.25 20.82
N GLY A 205 -2.49 28.76 20.75
CA GLY A 205 -1.38 29.26 21.57
C GLY A 205 -1.50 28.92 23.05
N THR A 206 -2.40 27.98 23.42
CA THR A 206 -2.60 27.56 24.81
C THR A 206 -1.48 26.61 25.24
N ILE A 207 -1.13 25.66 24.38
CA ILE A 207 0.04 24.78 24.51
C ILE A 207 1.23 25.49 23.87
N LEU A 208 2.35 25.58 24.59
CA LEU A 208 3.62 26.08 24.09
C LEU A 208 4.42 24.97 23.38
N ALA A 209 5.37 25.35 22.52
CA ALA A 209 6.26 24.40 21.84
C ALA A 209 7.03 23.45 22.79
N GLY A 210 7.42 23.95 23.97
CA GLY A 210 8.08 23.13 24.98
C GLY A 210 7.14 22.09 25.62
N GLU A 211 5.88 22.46 25.84
CA GLU A 211 4.85 21.58 26.39
C GLU A 211 4.47 20.50 25.37
N MET A 212 4.30 20.88 24.09
CA MET A 212 4.08 19.93 22.99
C MET A 212 5.19 18.88 22.90
N LYS A 213 6.45 19.31 23.05
CA LYS A 213 7.60 18.40 23.07
C LYS A 213 7.59 17.49 24.29
N GLN A 214 7.18 17.99 25.46
CA GLN A 214 7.10 17.16 26.66
C GLN A 214 6.00 16.11 26.54
N LEU A 215 4.82 16.47 26.04
CA LEU A 215 3.74 15.50 25.72
C LEU A 215 4.26 14.39 24.79
N CYS A 216 4.99 14.76 23.74
CA CYS A 216 5.57 13.79 22.83
C CYS A 216 6.64 12.91 23.50
N VAL A 217 7.43 13.44 24.44
CA VAL A 217 8.39 12.64 25.21
C VAL A 217 7.66 11.61 26.06
N ASP A 218 6.63 12.03 26.79
CA ASP A 218 5.91 11.17 27.71
C ASP A 218 5.28 9.99 26.94
N ARG A 219 4.59 10.28 25.82
CA ARG A 219 4.03 9.27 24.91
C ARG A 219 5.08 8.38 24.25
N ALA A 220 6.20 8.96 23.81
CA ALA A 220 7.27 8.19 23.21
C ALA A 220 7.89 7.20 24.21
N LEU A 221 8.10 7.60 25.46
CA LEU A 221 8.69 6.72 26.47
C LEU A 221 7.73 5.59 26.86
N GLU A 222 6.44 5.89 27.02
CA GLU A 222 5.39 4.89 27.22
C GLU A 222 5.41 3.84 26.10
N TRP A 223 5.29 4.28 24.85
CA TRP A 223 5.30 3.41 23.67
C TRP A 223 6.59 2.59 23.53
N MET A 224 7.75 3.20 23.78
CA MET A 224 9.05 2.53 23.64
C MET A 224 9.26 1.45 24.70
N ASN A 225 8.77 1.67 25.93
CA ASN A 225 8.81 0.66 26.98
C ASN A 225 7.93 -0.53 26.62
N GLU A 226 6.68 -0.29 26.21
CA GLU A 226 5.78 -1.35 25.74
C GLU A 226 6.37 -2.15 24.59
N HIS A 227 6.96 -1.46 23.59
CA HIS A 227 7.64 -2.10 22.48
C HIS A 227 8.81 -2.99 22.94
N ALA A 228 9.63 -2.50 23.87
CA ALA A 228 10.77 -3.23 24.40
C ALA A 228 10.34 -4.50 25.16
N GLU A 229 9.28 -4.41 25.96
CA GLU A 229 8.70 -5.54 26.67
C GLU A 229 8.15 -6.59 25.71
N LEU A 230 7.32 -6.18 24.75
CA LEU A 230 6.75 -7.07 23.73
C LEU A 230 7.86 -7.76 22.92
N LYS A 231 8.90 -7.01 22.53
CA LYS A 231 10.05 -7.57 21.81
C LYS A 231 10.77 -8.63 22.65
N ALA A 232 11.02 -8.36 23.94
CA ALA A 232 11.70 -9.30 24.83
C ALA A 232 10.89 -10.59 25.03
N GLN A 233 9.58 -10.46 25.24
CA GLN A 233 8.67 -11.59 25.40
C GLN A 233 8.64 -12.51 24.16
N ASN A 234 8.70 -11.93 22.96
CA ASN A 234 8.54 -12.66 21.70
C ASN A 234 9.86 -13.05 21.01
N ALA A 235 11.03 -12.68 21.56
CA ALA A 235 12.32 -12.89 20.91
C ALA A 235 12.63 -14.37 20.58
N HIS A 236 12.15 -15.30 21.40
CA HIS A 236 12.36 -16.74 21.20
C HIS A 236 11.60 -17.32 20.00
N LEU A 237 10.51 -16.66 19.58
CA LEU A 237 9.67 -17.11 18.46
C LEU A 237 10.31 -16.86 17.09
N VAL A 238 11.40 -16.09 17.02
CA VAL A 238 12.04 -15.75 15.73
C VAL A 238 12.38 -17.00 14.92
N ASN A 239 12.83 -18.07 15.58
CA ASN A 239 13.18 -19.33 14.93
C ASN A 239 11.97 -20.06 14.32
N ASP A 240 10.75 -19.77 14.79
CA ASP A 240 9.53 -20.35 14.24
C ASP A 240 9.13 -19.70 12.90
N PHE A 241 9.66 -18.50 12.62
CA PHE A 241 9.40 -17.75 11.38
C PHE A 241 10.53 -17.85 10.35
N LEU A 242 11.70 -18.35 10.74
CA LEU A 242 12.83 -18.55 9.83
C LEU A 242 12.73 -19.94 9.18
N ALA A 243 12.91 -19.98 7.86
CA ALA A 243 13.04 -21.25 7.17
C ALA A 243 14.34 -21.97 7.61
N PRO A 244 14.40 -23.31 7.61
CA PRO A 244 15.59 -24.05 8.03
C PRO A 244 16.87 -23.70 7.25
N ASP A 245 16.73 -23.15 6.05
CA ASP A 245 17.81 -22.75 5.13
C ASP A 245 18.11 -21.24 5.16
N ALA A 246 17.56 -20.49 6.13
CA ALA A 246 17.71 -19.04 6.22
C ALA A 246 19.02 -18.55 6.87
N LEU A 247 19.85 -19.45 7.44
CA LEU A 247 21.08 -19.13 8.18
C LEU A 247 22.34 -19.62 7.46
#